data_AF-A0A974U587-F1
#
_entry.id   AF-A0A974U587-F1
#
_cell.length_a   1.000
_cell.length_b   1.000
_cell.length_c   1.000
_cell.angle_alpha   90.00
_cell.angle_beta   90.00
_cell.angle_gamma   90.00
#
_symmetry.space_group_name_H-M   'P 1'
#
loop_
_entity.id
_entity.type
_entity.pdbx_description
1 polymer ?
#
loop_
_entity_poly.entity_id
_entity_poly.type
_entity_poly.pdbx_seq_one_letter_code
_entity_poly.pdbx_strand_id
1 'polypeptide(L)'
;MKKYISLLSLIAIFFVGMQQTQAQNARATASDVPEVKAKQQTYELHQLVTLSGEQQSATFKVFVDQNQNLNGLAGNDDIASVQEAKMFLQEKTLAKLKEILTEKQMQAYLKDLEASKK
;
A
#
# COMPACT_ATOMS: atom_id res chain seq x y z
N MET A 1 -22.72 33.00 44.94
CA MET A 1 -22.52 31.54 44.78
C MET A 1 -23.85 30.86 44.46
N LYS A 2 -23.80 29.84 43.60
CA LYS A 2 -24.87 28.87 43.25
C LYS A 2 -26.02 29.42 42.40
N LYS A 3 -25.90 29.35 41.06
CA LYS A 3 -26.86 28.66 40.16
C LYS A 3 -26.26 28.31 38.77
N TYR A 4 -24.93 28.34 38.59
CA TYR A 4 -24.25 27.87 37.37
C TYR A 4 -24.19 26.32 37.22
N ILE A 5 -25.03 25.57 37.94
CA ILE A 5 -25.05 24.10 37.87
C ILE A 5 -26.14 23.58 36.89
N SER A 6 -26.91 24.46 36.24
CA SER A 6 -27.89 24.01 35.24
C SER A 6 -27.37 23.96 33.80
N LEU A 7 -26.14 24.42 33.53
CA LEU A 7 -25.58 24.40 32.17
C LEU A 7 -24.74 23.12 31.89
N LEU A 8 -24.38 22.37 32.94
CA LEU A 8 -23.55 21.17 32.85
C LEU A 8 -24.37 19.88 32.62
N SER A 9 -25.70 19.95 32.74
CA SER A 9 -26.61 18.83 32.44
C SER A 9 -27.03 18.75 30.96
N LEU A 10 -26.71 19.74 30.13
CA LEU A 10 -27.06 19.75 28.69
C LEU A 10 -26.00 19.09 27.79
N ILE A 11 -24.85 18.68 28.35
CA ILE A 11 -23.74 18.05 27.58
C ILE A 11 -23.75 16.51 27.76
N ALA A 12 -24.60 15.96 28.63
CA ALA A 12 -24.71 14.52 28.85
C ALA A 12 -25.45 13.74 27.72
N ILE A 13 -25.90 14.41 26.66
CA ILE A 13 -26.58 13.79 25.51
C ILE A 13 -25.57 13.31 24.44
N PHE A 14 -24.26 13.33 24.74
CA PHE A 14 -23.22 12.87 23.82
C PHE A 14 -23.04 11.34 23.66
N PHE A 15 -23.74 10.46 24.38
CA PHE A 15 -23.28 9.05 24.44
C PHE A 15 -24.32 7.92 24.31
N VAL A 16 -25.51 8.19 23.78
CA VAL A 16 -26.48 7.12 23.49
C VAL A 16 -27.11 7.36 22.13
N GLY A 17 -26.60 6.73 21.06
CA GLY A 17 -27.40 6.66 19.83
C GLY A 17 -26.72 6.34 18.51
N MET A 18 -25.41 6.50 18.34
CA MET A 18 -24.76 6.00 17.12
C MET A 18 -24.41 4.54 17.29
N GLN A 19 -25.41 3.69 17.03
CA GLN A 19 -25.27 2.26 16.87
C GLN A 19 -24.07 1.97 15.97
N GLN A 20 -23.03 1.46 16.60
CA GLN A 20 -21.90 0.83 15.98
C GLN A 20 -22.38 -0.42 15.25
N THR A 21 -22.84 -0.28 14.00
CA THR A 21 -22.88 -1.41 13.08
C THR A 21 -21.46 -1.61 12.53
N GLN A 22 -20.57 -2.14 13.38
CA GLN A 22 -19.41 -2.84 12.87
C GLN A 22 -19.91 -4.15 12.27
N ALA A 23 -20.28 -4.11 10.99
CA ALA A 23 -20.39 -5.31 10.17
C ALA A 23 -18.97 -5.89 10.04
N GLN A 24 -18.59 -6.70 11.03
CA GLN A 24 -17.37 -7.49 10.99
C GLN A 24 -17.52 -8.61 9.95
N ASN A 25 -16.42 -8.81 9.25
CA ASN A 25 -15.98 -10.00 8.51
C ASN A 25 -16.20 -9.99 6.98
N ALA A 26 -15.06 -10.00 6.27
CA ALA A 26 -14.82 -10.20 4.83
C ALA A 26 -14.65 -8.98 3.90
N ARG A 27 -14.48 -7.76 4.42
CA ARG A 27 -13.97 -6.66 3.57
C ARG A 27 -12.46 -6.59 3.74
N ALA A 28 -11.72 -7.17 2.79
CA ALA A 28 -10.36 -6.75 2.50
C ALA A 28 -10.35 -5.22 2.60
N THR A 29 -9.46 -4.65 3.42
CA THR A 29 -9.41 -3.19 3.51
C THR A 29 -9.18 -2.66 2.09
N ALA A 30 -9.70 -1.49 1.73
CA ALA A 30 -9.49 -0.97 0.35
C ALA A 30 -7.99 -0.92 -0.01
N SER A 31 -7.12 -0.86 0.99
CA SER A 31 -5.66 -0.96 0.92
C SER A 31 -5.10 -2.33 0.52
N ASP A 32 -5.87 -3.42 0.60
CA ASP A 32 -5.44 -4.78 0.24
C ASP A 32 -5.67 -5.13 -1.24
N VAL A 33 -6.34 -4.25 -1.98
CA VAL A 33 -6.57 -4.39 -3.41
C VAL A 33 -5.25 -4.16 -4.17
N PRO A 34 -4.76 -5.11 -4.98
CA PRO A 34 -3.49 -4.99 -5.71
C PRO A 34 -3.34 -3.70 -6.49
N GLU A 35 -4.41 -3.24 -7.13
CA GLU A 35 -4.45 -2.03 -7.94
C GLU A 35 -4.30 -0.76 -7.09
N VAL A 36 -4.77 -0.77 -5.85
CA VAL A 36 -4.60 0.37 -4.93
C VAL A 36 -3.14 0.47 -4.48
N LYS A 37 -2.53 -0.66 -4.09
CA LYS A 37 -1.10 -0.72 -3.76
C LYS A 37 -0.22 -0.31 -4.95
N ALA A 38 -0.51 -0.84 -6.13
CA ALA A 38 0.24 -0.54 -7.35
C ALA A 38 0.15 0.94 -7.77
N LYS A 39 -1.02 1.58 -7.57
CA LYS A 39 -1.16 3.04 -7.79
C LYS A 39 -0.27 3.83 -6.85
N GLN A 40 -0.27 3.48 -5.56
CA GLN A 40 0.57 4.14 -4.57
C GLN A 40 2.06 3.98 -4.91
N GLN A 41 2.51 2.76 -5.21
CA GLN A 41 3.90 2.50 -5.61
C GLN A 41 4.30 3.23 -6.90
N THR A 42 3.40 3.31 -7.88
CA THR A 42 3.64 4.06 -9.12
C THR A 42 3.76 5.55 -8.85
N TYR A 43 2.90 6.08 -7.96
CA TYR A 43 2.94 7.47 -7.54
C TYR A 43 4.26 7.79 -6.82
N GLU A 44 4.68 6.96 -5.86
CA GLU A 44 5.95 7.11 -5.13
C GLU A 44 7.15 7.09 -6.09
N LEU A 45 7.19 6.12 -7.02
CA LEU A 45 8.24 6.08 -8.03
C LEU A 45 8.21 7.31 -8.93
N HIS A 46 7.02 7.79 -9.31
CA HIS A 46 6.89 9.03 -10.08
C HIS A 46 7.41 10.25 -9.31
N GLN A 47 7.13 10.36 -8.00
CA GLN A 47 7.68 11.43 -7.17
C GLN A 47 9.22 11.37 -7.10
N LEU A 48 9.79 10.16 -7.08
CA LEU A 48 11.23 9.97 -7.01
C LEU A 48 11.96 10.34 -8.31
N VAL A 49 11.43 9.89 -9.46
CA VAL A 49 12.20 9.91 -10.72
C VAL A 49 11.47 10.56 -11.91
N THR A 50 10.30 11.13 -11.67
CA THR A 50 9.43 11.77 -12.68
C THR A 50 9.22 10.89 -13.91
N LEU A 51 8.34 9.90 -13.77
CA LEU A 51 7.95 9.00 -14.85
C LEU A 51 7.15 9.70 -15.96
N SER A 52 7.43 9.38 -17.23
CA SER A 52 6.55 9.75 -18.35
C SER A 52 5.18 9.06 -18.26
N GLY A 53 4.17 9.52 -19.00
CA GLY A 53 2.84 8.89 -18.99
C GLY A 53 2.85 7.41 -19.43
N GLU A 54 3.70 7.07 -20.40
CA GLU A 54 3.90 5.69 -20.84
C GLU A 54 4.59 4.85 -19.76
N GLN A 55 5.64 5.40 -19.15
CA GLN A 55 6.35 4.75 -18.04
C GLN A 55 5.42 4.51 -16.85
N GLN A 56 4.59 5.49 -16.46
CA GLN A 56 3.60 5.33 -15.39
C GLN A 56 2.64 4.17 -15.69
N SER A 57 2.14 4.08 -16.92
CA SER A 57 1.22 3.01 -17.33
C SER A 57 1.88 1.64 -17.31
N ALA A 58 3.13 1.54 -17.77
CA ALA A 58 3.89 0.29 -17.77
C ALA A 58 4.28 -0.15 -16.35
N THR A 59 4.83 0.77 -15.55
CA THR A 59 5.18 0.55 -14.14
C THR A 59 3.96 0.11 -13.33
N PHE A 60 2.81 0.76 -13.53
CA PHE A 60 1.57 0.37 -12.85
C PHE A 60 1.21 -1.10 -13.10
N LYS A 61 1.26 -1.56 -14.36
CA LYS A 61 1.00 -2.97 -14.71
C LYS A 61 1.98 -3.92 -14.03
N VAL A 62 3.26 -3.55 -13.96
CA VAL A 62 4.29 -4.34 -13.28
C VAL A 62 3.98 -4.48 -11.79
N PHE A 63 3.61 -3.39 -11.13
CA PHE A 63 3.26 -3.45 -9.71
C PHE A 63 1.93 -4.16 -9.44
N VAL A 64 0.94 -4.08 -10.33
CA VAL A 64 -0.28 -4.89 -10.21
C VAL A 64 0.06 -6.38 -10.27
N ASP A 65 0.85 -6.81 -11.25
CA ASP A 65 1.33 -8.21 -11.36
C ASP A 65 2.05 -8.64 -10.07
N GLN A 66 2.99 -7.82 -9.58
CA GLN A 66 3.70 -8.12 -8.33
C GLN A 66 2.75 -8.30 -7.14
N ASN A 67 1.82 -7.36 -6.91
CA ASN A 67 0.90 -7.41 -5.78
C ASN A 67 -0.10 -8.56 -5.88
N GLN A 68 -0.58 -8.90 -7.08
CA GLN A 68 -1.43 -10.07 -7.31
C GLN A 68 -0.70 -11.37 -6.97
N ASN A 69 0.55 -11.51 -7.42
CA ASN A 69 1.37 -12.69 -7.09
C ASN A 69 1.67 -12.77 -5.58
N LEU A 70 1.99 -11.65 -4.93
CA LEU A 70 2.19 -11.60 -3.47
C LEU A 70 0.93 -11.99 -2.69
N ASN A 71 -0.24 -11.51 -3.13
CA ASN A 71 -1.52 -11.91 -2.54
C ASN A 71 -1.78 -13.41 -2.75
N GLY A 72 -1.36 -13.99 -3.88
CA GLY A 72 -1.44 -15.44 -4.14
C GLY A 72 -0.55 -16.30 -3.22
N LEU A 73 0.45 -15.70 -2.56
CA LEU A 73 1.24 -16.38 -1.53
C LEU A 73 0.58 -16.35 -0.15
N ALA A 74 -0.50 -15.57 0.04
CA ALA A 74 -1.20 -15.49 1.31
C ALA A 74 -1.88 -16.83 1.62
N GLY A 75 -1.60 -17.39 2.79
CA GLY A 75 -2.13 -18.69 3.23
C GLY A 75 -1.25 -19.89 2.89
N ASN A 76 -0.04 -19.68 2.37
CA ASN A 76 0.99 -20.72 2.33
C ASN A 76 1.80 -20.72 3.64
N ASP A 77 1.80 -21.85 4.33
CA ASP A 77 2.45 -22.01 5.64
C ASP A 77 3.94 -22.41 5.54
N ASP A 78 4.42 -22.76 4.34
CA ASP A 78 5.84 -23.02 4.11
C ASP A 78 6.61 -21.70 3.96
N ILE A 79 7.18 -21.27 5.08
CA ILE A 79 7.95 -20.02 5.20
C ILE A 79 9.11 -19.98 4.20
N ALA A 80 9.82 -21.10 3.98
CA ALA A 80 11.00 -21.12 3.11
C ALA A 80 10.57 -20.89 1.65
N SER A 81 9.57 -21.64 1.19
CA SER A 81 8.99 -21.47 -0.15
C SER A 81 8.40 -20.07 -0.36
N VAL A 82 7.71 -19.52 0.63
CA VAL A 82 7.16 -18.15 0.56
C VAL A 82 8.28 -17.10 0.46
N GLN A 83 9.37 -17.27 1.20
CA GLN A 83 10.49 -16.34 1.16
C GLN A 83 11.21 -16.37 -0.20
N GLU A 84 11.47 -17.57 -0.74
CA GLU A 84 12.05 -17.74 -2.06
C GLU A 84 11.16 -17.13 -3.15
N ALA A 85 9.84 -17.39 -3.10
CA ALA A 85 8.89 -16.80 -4.04
C ALA A 85 8.88 -15.27 -3.98
N LYS A 86 8.95 -14.67 -2.79
CA LYS A 86 9.04 -13.21 -2.62
C LYS A 86 10.31 -12.64 -3.24
N MET A 87 11.45 -13.29 -3.04
CA MET A 87 12.72 -12.87 -3.66
C MET A 87 12.65 -12.95 -5.18
N PHE A 88 12.16 -14.06 -5.72
CA PHE A 88 11.98 -14.23 -7.16
C PHE A 88 11.05 -13.16 -7.76
N LEU A 89 9.92 -12.88 -7.10
CA LEU A 89 9.00 -11.83 -7.53
C LEU A 89 9.65 -10.44 -7.49
N GLN A 90 10.49 -10.16 -6.49
CA GLN A 90 11.25 -8.91 -6.42
C GLN A 90 12.24 -8.79 -7.58
N GLU A 91 13.02 -9.83 -7.86
CA GLU A 91 13.97 -9.85 -8.98
C GLU A 91 13.27 -9.68 -10.33
N LYS A 92 12.18 -10.42 -10.55
CA LYS A 92 11.32 -10.29 -11.75
C LYS A 92 10.78 -8.88 -11.90
N THR A 93 10.33 -8.26 -10.80
CA THR A 93 9.83 -6.88 -10.80
C THR A 93 10.93 -5.90 -11.19
N LEU A 94 12.13 -6.03 -10.60
CA LEU A 94 13.28 -5.18 -10.93
C LEU A 94 13.72 -5.33 -12.38
N ALA A 95 13.73 -6.54 -12.93
CA ALA A 95 14.03 -6.78 -14.33
C ALA A 95 13.05 -6.06 -15.27
N LYS A 96 11.75 -6.19 -15.02
CA LYS A 96 10.72 -5.47 -15.80
C LYS A 96 10.84 -3.96 -15.66
N LEU A 97 11.12 -3.43 -14.46
CA LEU A 97 11.31 -2.00 -14.27
C LEU A 97 12.55 -1.48 -15.03
N LYS A 98 13.62 -2.27 -15.12
CA LYS A 98 14.81 -1.91 -15.90
C LYS A 98 14.52 -1.73 -17.40
N GLU A 99 13.52 -2.44 -17.94
CA GLU A 99 13.09 -2.29 -19.33
C GLU A 99 12.25 -1.03 -19.58
N ILE A 100 11.62 -0.49 -18.51
CA ILE A 100 10.70 0.66 -18.59
C ILE A 100 11.42 1.97 -18.24
N LEU A 101 12.30 1.92 -17.24
CA LEU A 101 12.98 3.09 -16.71
C LEU A 101 14.27 3.37 -17.48
N THR A 102 14.64 4.64 -17.57
CA THR A 102 16.00 4.99 -17.99
C THR A 102 17.01 4.54 -16.93
N GLU A 103 18.27 4.38 -17.31
CA GLU A 103 19.33 3.97 -16.39
C GLU A 103 19.41 4.89 -15.16
N LYS A 104 19.30 6.21 -15.36
CA LYS A 104 19.31 7.20 -14.28
C LYS A 104 18.13 7.02 -13.32
N GLN A 105 16.93 6.80 -13.86
CA GLN A 105 15.73 6.56 -13.05
C GLN A 105 15.86 5.24 -12.26
N MET A 106 16.39 4.18 -12.89
CA MET A 106 16.60 2.89 -12.23
C MET A 106 17.62 2.99 -11.10
N GLN A 107 18.74 3.69 -11.30
CA GLN A 107 19.75 3.91 -10.26
C GLN A 107 19.19 4.68 -9.05
N ALA A 108 18.38 5.72 -9.30
CA ALA A 108 17.72 6.46 -8.22
C ALA A 108 16.78 5.57 -7.42
N TYR A 109 16.01 4.71 -8.10
CA TYR A 109 15.13 3.74 -7.45
C TYR A 109 15.88 2.71 -6.61
N LEU A 110 16.97 2.13 -7.14
CA LEU A 110 17.80 1.19 -6.38
C LEU A 110 18.40 1.82 -5.12
N LYS A 111 18.87 3.07 -5.22
CA LYS A 111 19.39 3.81 -4.08
C LYS A 111 18.34 4.05 -3.00
N ASP A 112 17.11 4.37 -3.39
CA ASP A 112 15.98 4.54 -2.48
C ASP A 112 15.60 3.22 -1.78
N LEU A 113 15.61 2.10 -2.51
CA LEU A 113 15.41 0.77 -1.95
C LEU A 113 16.50 0.37 -0.95
N GLU A 114 17.76 0.71 -1.21
CA GLU A 114 18.87 0.47 -0.27
C GLU A 114 18.77 1.34 0.98
N ALA A 115 18.34 2.60 0.84
CA ALA A 115 18.14 3.51 1.96
C ALA A 115 17.00 3.03 2.87
N SER A 116 15.92 2.49 2.29
CA SER A 116 14.75 1.98 3.02
C SER A 116 15.01 0.68 3.79
N LYS A 117 16.13 0.00 3.54
CA LYS A 117 16.54 -1.24 4.25
C LYS A 117 17.39 -0.99 5.50
N LYS A 118 17.83 0.24 5.74
CA LYS A 118 18.64 0.63 6.90
C LYS A 118 17.77 1.16 8.02
#